data_AF-A0A8T6EQR3-F1
#
_entry.id   AF-A0A8T6EQR3-F1
#
_cell.length_a   1.000
_cell.length_b   1.000
_cell.length_c   1.000
_cell.angle_alpha   90.00
_cell.angle_beta   90.00
_cell.angle_gamma   90.00
#
_symmetry.space_group_name_H-M   'P 1'
#
loop_
_entity.id
_entity.type
_entity.pdbx_description
1 polymer ?
#
loop_
_entity_poly.entity_id
_entity_poly.type
_entity_poly.pdbx_seq_one_letter_code
_entity_poly.pdbx_strand_id
1 'polypeptide(L)' 'MTSSEGSPAVAPGPLQGMRVLEFSQIIAGPLAGTVLADLVAVVIKIEPPGGEGSRAAAGVVAGTSKMF' A
#
# COMPACT_ATOMS: atom_id res chain seq x y z
N MET A 1 2.20 21.39 27.00
CA MET A 1 2.55 19.97 27.22
C MET A 1 1.57 19.12 26.43
N THR A 2 1.88 18.82 25.18
CA THR A 2 1.14 17.82 24.39
C THR A 2 2.18 16.81 23.94
N SER A 3 2.11 15.63 24.53
CA SER A 3 3.03 14.52 24.32
C SER A 3 3.09 14.15 22.85
N SER A 4 4.31 14.06 22.31
CA SER A 4 4.59 13.39 21.04
C SER A 4 4.34 11.90 21.25
N GLU A 5 3.17 11.40 20.85
CA GLU A 5 2.91 9.96 20.73
C GLU A 5 3.97 9.37 19.79
N GLY A 6 4.76 8.43 20.30
CA GLY A 6 5.82 7.77 19.54
C GLY A 6 5.21 6.93 18.42
N SER A 7 5.50 7.30 17.17
CA SER A 7 5.27 6.42 16.03
C SER A 7 5.94 5.09 16.32
N PRO A 8 5.29 3.93 16.06
CA PRO A 8 5.95 2.64 16.19
C PRO A 8 7.25 2.71 15.41
N ALA A 9 8.37 2.39 16.06
CA ALA A 9 9.68 2.42 15.45
C ALA A 9 9.73 1.32 14.39
N VAL A 10 9.38 1.66 13.15
CA VAL A 10 9.58 0.80 12.00
C VAL A 10 11.07 0.56 11.88
N ALA A 11 11.48 -0.71 11.76
CA ALA A 11 12.88 -1.06 11.59
C ALA A 11 13.47 -0.24 10.44
N PRO A 12 14.70 0.28 10.57
CA PRO A 12 15.30 1.10 9.53
C PRO A 12 15.45 0.30 8.24
N GLY A 13 15.08 0.90 7.12
CA GLY A 13 15.15 0.28 5.79
C GLY A 13 15.56 1.29 4.72
N PRO A 14 15.95 0.81 3.51
CA PRO A 14 16.55 1.66 2.48
C PRO A 14 15.68 2.84 2.02
N LEU A 15 14.36 2.74 2.14
CA LEU A 15 13.41 3.78 1.76
C LEU A 15 12.70 4.45 2.96
N GLN A 16 13.26 4.30 4.17
CA GLN A 16 12.70 4.90 5.37
C GLN A 16 12.49 6.42 5.20
N GLY A 17 11.31 6.89 5.57
CA GLY A 17 10.92 8.30 5.48
C GLY A 17 10.43 8.74 4.10
N MET A 18 10.53 7.88 3.07
CA MET A 18 9.95 8.14 1.76
C MET A 18 8.44 7.87 1.75
N ARG A 19 7.71 8.70 1.00
CA ARG A 19 6.29 8.51 0.70
C ARG A 19 6.11 8.34 -0.80
N VAL A 20 5.37 7.31 -1.21
CA VAL A 20 5.11 6.98 -2.62
C VAL A 20 3.62 7.01 -2.86
N LEU A 21 3.19 7.77 -3.87
CA LEU A 21 1.81 7.75 -4.36
C LEU A 21 1.72 6.75 -5.51
N GLU A 22 0.89 5.72 -5.34
CA GLU A 22 0.80 4.56 -6.24
C GLU A 22 -0.51 4.62 -7.03
N PHE A 23 -0.42 4.86 -8.34
CA PHE A 23 -1.57 5.05 -9.25
C PHE A 23 -1.78 3.92 -10.25
N SER A 24 -0.87 2.95 -10.31
CA SER A 24 -0.97 1.81 -11.22
C SER A 24 -2.12 0.88 -10.85
N GLN A 25 -2.39 -0.10 -11.70
CA GLN A 25 -3.46 -1.06 -11.48
C GLN A 25 -2.96 -2.46 -11.88
N ILE A 26 -3.73 -3.47 -11.50
CA ILE A 26 -3.59 -4.87 -11.88
C ILE A 26 -2.42 -5.55 -11.16
N ILE A 27 -1.27 -5.77 -11.80
CA ILE A 27 -0.22 -6.64 -11.24
C ILE A 27 1.13 -5.95 -11.16
N ALA A 28 1.69 -5.51 -12.29
CA ALA A 28 3.09 -5.08 -12.32
C ALA A 28 3.38 -3.90 -11.40
N GLY A 29 2.50 -2.89 -11.39
CA GLY A 29 2.70 -1.71 -10.56
C GLY A 29 2.33 -1.91 -9.08
N PRO A 30 1.22 -2.59 -8.71
CA PRO A 30 0.98 -2.96 -7.32
C PRO A 30 2.10 -3.82 -6.73
N LEU A 31 2.68 -4.75 -7.51
CA LEU A 31 3.85 -5.52 -7.10
C LEU A 31 5.05 -4.62 -6.80
N ALA A 32 5.33 -3.64 -7.67
CA ALA A 32 6.38 -2.67 -7.41
C ALA A 32 6.10 -1.88 -6.12
N GLY A 33 4.85 -1.48 -5.88
CA GLY A 33 4.41 -0.83 -4.64
C GLY A 33 4.70 -1.69 -3.39
N THR A 34 4.39 -2.99 -3.44
CA THR A 34 4.70 -3.92 -2.34
C THR A 34 6.20 -4.01 -2.08
N VAL A 35 7.02 -4.13 -3.12
CA VAL A 35 8.49 -4.15 -2.96
C VAL A 35 9.01 -2.87 -2.30
N LEU A 36 8.48 -1.70 -2.67
CA LEU A 36 8.86 -0.44 -2.03
C LEU A 36 8.44 -0.38 -0.56
N ALA A 37 7.26 -0.91 -0.23
CA ALA A 37 6.78 -0.99 1.15
C ALA A 37 7.63 -1.94 2.01
N ASP A 38 8.08 -3.07 1.47
CA ASP A 38 9.01 -4.00 2.12
C ASP A 38 10.35 -3.33 2.42
N LEU A 39 10.76 -2.35 1.60
CA LEU A 39 11.94 -1.51 1.82
C LEU A 39 11.68 -0.30 2.74
N VAL A 40 10.55 -0.30 3.46
CA VAL A 40 10.16 0.68 4.49
C VAL A 40 9.70 2.04 3.93
N ALA A 41 9.25 2.07 2.67
CA ALA A 41 8.52 3.24 2.15
C ALA A 41 7.07 3.24 2.65
N VAL A 42 6.50 4.43 2.87
CA VAL A 42 5.04 4.58 3.04
C VAL A 42 4.41 4.69 1.65
N VAL A 43 3.76 3.62 1.21
CA VAL A 43 3.09 3.56 -0.10
C VAL A 43 1.60 3.79 0.07
N ILE A 44 1.08 4.82 -0.59
CA ILE A 44 -0.34 5.20 -0.54
C ILE A 44 -0.95 4.88 -1.89
N LYS A 45 -1.82 3.88 -1.91
CA LYS A 45 -2.61 3.52 -3.09
C LYS A 45 -3.64 4.62 -3.39
N ILE A 46 -3.60 5.15 -4.60
CA ILE A 46 -4.62 6.06 -5.12
C ILE A 46 -5.50 5.28 -6.10
N GLU A 47 -6.81 5.36 -5.89
CA GLU A 47 -7.81 4.64 -6.68
C GLU A 47 -8.90 5.60 -7.16
N PRO A 48 -9.55 5.28 -8.30
CA PRO A 48 -10.74 6.01 -8.73
C PRO A 48 -11.89 5.85 -7.71
N PRO A 49 -12.89 6.75 -7.73
CA PRO A 49 -14.12 6.55 -6.98
C PRO A 49 -14.74 5.19 -7.29
N GLY A 50 -15.08 4.42 -6.26
CA GLY A 50 -15.55 3.03 -6.39
C GLY A 50 -14.45 1.96 -6.31
N GLY A 51 -13.18 2.37 -6.27
CA GLY A 51 -12.02 1.48 -6.12
C GLY A 51 -11.51 0.91 -7.45
N GLU A 52 -10.35 0.26 -7.38
CA GLU A 52 -9.76 -0.44 -8.50
C GLU A 52 -10.60 -1.66 -8.91
N GLY A 53 -10.85 -1.85 -10.22
CA GLY A 53 -11.74 -2.90 -10.73
C GLY A 53 -11.29 -4.34 -10.40
N SER A 54 -9.99 -4.56 -10.21
CA SER A 54 -9.41 -5.83 -9.76
C SER A 54 -9.88 -6.22 -8.33
N ARG A 55 -10.40 -5.29 -7.52
CA ARG A 55 -10.92 -5.56 -6.17
C ARG A 55 -12.20 -6.41 -6.19
N ALA A 56 -12.87 -6.49 -7.33
CA ALA A 56 -14.01 -7.37 -7.56
C ALA A 56 -13.67 -8.59 -8.43
N ALA A 57 -12.43 -8.68 -8.94
CA ALA A 57 -12.01 -9.72 -9.88
C ALA A 57 -11.65 -11.04 -9.17
N ALA A 58 -11.72 -12.15 -9.89
CA ALA A 58 -11.31 -13.49 -9.45
C ALA A 58 -12.05 -14.09 -8.23
N GLY A 59 -13.24 -13.56 -7.93
CA GLY A 59 -14.06 -13.99 -6.80
C GLY A 59 -13.61 -13.36 -5.48
N VAL A 60 -14.58 -12.92 -4.70
CA VAL A 60 -14.37 -12.27 -3.41
C VAL A 60 -14.56 -13.29 -2.30
N VAL A 61 -13.58 -13.42 -1.42
CA VAL A 61 -13.67 -14.27 -0.21
C VAL A 61 -13.55 -13.37 1.00
N ALA A 62 -14.54 -13.45 1.89
CA ALA A 62 -14.60 -12.63 3.10
C ALA A 62 -14.43 -11.11 2.86
N GLY A 63 -14.88 -10.61 1.70
CA GLY A 63 -14.79 -9.19 1.35
C GLY A 63 -13.49 -8.76 0.65
N THR A 64 -12.54 -9.68 0.43
CA THR A 64 -11.28 -9.41 -0.26
C THR A 64 -11.20 -10.17 -1.58
N SER A 65 -10.73 -9.51 -2.64
CA SER A 65 -10.45 -10.16 -3.93
C SER A 65 -9.24 -11.07 -3.83
N LYS A 66 -9.27 -12.21 -4.50
CA LYS A 66 -8.11 -13.11 -4.61
C LYS A 66 -6.96 -12.54 -5.42
N MET A 67 -7.16 -11.42 -6.12
CA MET A 67 -6.11 -10.72 -6.84
C MET A 67 -5.32 -9.74 -5.96
N PHE A 68 -5.77 -9.50 -4.73
CA PHE A 68 -5.16 -8.57 -3.78
C PHE A 68 -4.68 -9.26 -2.50
#